data_AF-A0A5M7BDC9-F1
#
_entry.id   AF-A0A5M7BDC9-F1
#
_cell.length_a   1.000
_cell.length_b   1.000
_cell.length_c   1.000
_cell.angle_alpha   90.00
_cell.angle_beta   90.00
_cell.angle_gamma   90.00
#
_symmetry.space_group_name_H-M   'P 1'
#
loop_
_entity.id
_entity.type
_entity.pdbx_description
1 polymer ?
#
loop_
_entity_poly.entity_id
_entity_poly.type
_entity_poly.pdbx_seq_one_letter_code
_entity_poly.pdbx_strand_id
1 'polypeptide(L)'
;MLAPLRRGSGDPTTRVDPSGAVWWGTTTPAGPTTLRLRKNRAGEVEAAAWGQGAHLVLDGVPGLLGAADDASGFVAVHDVVERGRRASRGVRLCASGRVWDVLVPAVLEQKVTGREAWRSWRELCCRFGSRAPGPVEELRVAPDPLQLRGIRDWEWHRAGIDGARRRTLIAAASVASRLERAVELRGAEGRELLQKVPGIGPWTAAEIAQRAWGDPDAVSVGDYHLPTIVGLALVGRPLDDEGMLEALAPYEGHRHRAVRYLGAAGASRPRRGPRMPARDYRAV
;
A
#
# COMPACT_ATOMS: atom_id res chain seq x y z
N MET A 1 -3.29 -8.29 9.05
CA MET A 1 -3.31 -8.38 7.57
C MET A 1 -3.48 -7.01 6.93
N LEU A 2 -4.42 -6.16 7.39
CA LEU A 2 -4.73 -4.86 6.76
C LEU A 2 -3.76 -3.71 7.03
N ALA A 3 -2.78 -3.90 7.93
CA ALA A 3 -1.83 -2.86 8.31
C ALA A 3 -1.11 -2.16 7.12
N PRO A 4 -0.74 -2.86 6.02
CA PRO A 4 -0.13 -2.22 4.84
C PRO A 4 -1.04 -1.22 4.11
N LEU A 5 -2.36 -1.27 4.31
CA LEU A 5 -3.30 -0.31 3.72
C LEU A 5 -3.35 1.00 4.50
N ARG A 6 -2.97 1.00 5.78
CA ARG A 6 -3.04 2.18 6.66
C ARG A 6 -1.84 3.11 6.48
N ARG A 7 -2.11 4.42 6.37
CA ARG A 7 -1.11 5.50 6.23
C ARG A 7 -0.90 6.27 7.53
N GLY A 8 -0.27 5.58 8.49
CA GLY A 8 0.05 6.15 9.81
C GLY A 8 -1.14 6.20 10.76
N SER A 9 -0.94 6.78 11.95
CA SER A 9 -1.97 6.79 13.00
C SER A 9 -3.17 7.69 12.65
N GLY A 10 -2.94 8.77 11.92
CA GLY A 10 -3.94 9.76 11.51
C GLY A 10 -4.50 9.59 10.10
N ASP A 11 -4.44 8.38 9.55
CA ASP A 11 -5.04 8.04 8.25
C ASP A 11 -6.57 8.26 8.30
N PRO A 12 -7.14 9.13 7.46
CA PRO A 12 -8.58 9.39 7.50
C PRO A 12 -9.41 8.29 6.82
N THR A 13 -8.77 7.36 6.11
CA THR A 13 -9.44 6.26 5.37
C THR A 13 -9.49 4.97 6.16
N THR A 14 -8.78 4.88 7.29
CA THR A 14 -8.80 3.70 8.16
C THR A 14 -8.98 4.08 9.61
N ARG A 15 -9.77 3.30 10.35
CA ARG A 15 -9.97 3.47 11.79
C ARG A 15 -9.99 2.11 12.46
N VAL A 16 -9.43 2.03 13.67
CA VAL A 16 -9.63 0.88 14.55
C VAL A 16 -10.40 1.38 15.76
N ASP A 17 -11.58 0.82 16.01
CA ASP A 17 -12.39 1.22 17.15
C ASP A 17 -11.95 0.48 18.45
N PRO A 18 -12.44 0.89 19.63
CA PRO A 18 -12.06 0.25 20.90
C PRO A 18 -12.42 -1.24 21.00
N SER A 19 -13.37 -1.73 20.19
CA SER A 19 -13.70 -3.15 20.11
C SER A 19 -12.71 -3.97 19.27
N GLY A 20 -11.75 -3.28 18.62
CA GLY A 20 -10.79 -3.88 17.71
C GLY A 20 -11.32 -4.07 16.29
N ALA A 21 -12.52 -3.55 15.96
CA ALA A 21 -13.01 -3.60 14.59
C ALA A 21 -12.27 -2.59 13.72
N VAL A 22 -11.90 -3.03 12.53
CA VAL A 22 -11.21 -2.21 11.53
C VAL A 22 -12.25 -1.67 10.56
N TRP A 23 -12.23 -0.36 10.36
CA TRP A 23 -13.04 0.36 9.41
C TRP A 23 -12.14 0.85 8.27
N TRP A 24 -12.59 0.70 7.04
CA TRP A 24 -11.87 1.10 5.84
C TRP A 24 -12.81 1.78 4.85
N GLY A 25 -12.49 3.01 4.48
CA GLY A 25 -13.14 3.73 3.39
C GLY A 25 -12.41 3.46 2.09
N THR A 26 -13.13 3.03 1.06
CA THR A 26 -12.58 2.63 -0.24
C THR A 26 -13.40 3.16 -1.40
N THR A 27 -12.76 3.44 -2.53
CA THR A 27 -13.46 3.74 -3.78
C THR A 27 -13.93 2.46 -4.46
N THR A 28 -15.10 2.52 -5.10
CA THR A 28 -15.59 1.44 -5.96
C THR A 28 -16.11 2.02 -7.28
N PRO A 29 -16.31 1.21 -8.33
CA PRO A 29 -16.97 1.70 -9.55
C PRO A 29 -18.38 2.24 -9.31
N ALA A 30 -19.05 1.78 -8.24
CA ALA A 30 -20.36 2.28 -7.81
C ALA A 30 -20.26 3.50 -6.86
N GLY A 31 -19.06 3.97 -6.54
CA GLY A 31 -18.84 5.11 -5.65
C GLY A 31 -18.22 4.76 -4.29
N PRO A 32 -18.10 5.75 -3.39
CA PRO A 32 -17.51 5.59 -2.06
C PRO A 32 -18.21 4.48 -1.26
N THR A 33 -17.42 3.65 -0.58
CA THR A 33 -17.92 2.53 0.22
C THR A 33 -17.13 2.42 1.52
N THR A 34 -17.80 1.97 2.58
CA THR A 34 -17.16 1.65 3.87
C THR A 34 -17.26 0.17 4.13
N LEU A 35 -16.17 -0.42 4.60
CA LEU A 35 -16.09 -1.78 5.12
C LEU A 35 -15.74 -1.73 6.60
N ARG A 36 -16.43 -2.54 7.40
CA ARG A 36 -16.08 -2.86 8.77
C ARG A 36 -15.75 -4.35 8.86
N LEU A 37 -14.62 -4.67 9.47
CA LEU A 37 -14.18 -6.03 9.75
C LEU A 37 -13.97 -6.22 11.24
N ARG A 38 -14.56 -7.26 11.82
CA ARG A 38 -14.37 -7.62 13.22
C ARG A 38 -14.05 -9.10 13.33
N LYS A 39 -12.92 -9.42 13.96
CA LYS A 39 -12.56 -10.81 14.26
C LYS A 39 -13.24 -11.22 15.57
N ASN A 40 -14.03 -12.28 15.56
CA ASN A 40 -14.62 -12.84 16.77
C ASN A 40 -13.61 -13.74 17.53
N ARG A 41 -13.99 -14.24 18.71
CA ARG A 41 -13.11 -15.10 19.54
C ARG A 41 -12.80 -16.45 18.90
N ALA A 42 -13.69 -16.98 18.06
CA ALA A 42 -13.48 -18.22 17.31
C ALA A 42 -12.53 -18.04 16.12
N GLY A 43 -12.22 -16.79 15.77
CA GLY A 43 -11.30 -16.44 14.70
C GLY A 43 -11.96 -16.15 13.36
N GLU A 44 -13.29 -16.22 13.29
CA GLU A 44 -14.09 -15.83 12.13
C GLU A 44 -14.09 -14.30 12.01
N VAL A 45 -14.19 -13.82 10.78
CA VAL A 45 -14.25 -12.37 10.49
C VAL A 45 -15.66 -12.03 10.03
N GLU A 46 -16.33 -11.21 10.82
CA GLU A 46 -17.59 -10.59 10.44
C GLU A 46 -17.31 -9.35 9.59
N ALA A 47 -17.98 -9.24 8.45
CA ALA A 47 -17.89 -8.11 7.55
C ALA A 47 -19.24 -7.41 7.42
N ALA A 48 -19.22 -6.08 7.47
CA ALA A 48 -20.39 -5.24 7.16
C ALA A 48 -19.93 -4.09 6.26
N ALA A 49 -20.76 -3.70 5.30
CA ALA A 49 -20.43 -2.62 4.37
C ALA A 49 -21.60 -1.67 4.11
N TRP A 50 -21.27 -0.43 3.76
CA TRP A 50 -22.22 0.65 3.49
C TRP A 50 -21.83 1.41 2.22
N GLY A 51 -22.83 1.88 1.48
CA GLY A 51 -22.66 2.56 0.20
C GLY A 51 -23.10 1.69 -0.99
N GLN A 52 -23.18 2.28 -2.18
CA GLN A 52 -23.64 1.57 -3.38
C GLN A 52 -22.71 0.41 -3.79
N GLY A 53 -21.42 0.50 -3.46
CA GLY A 53 -20.44 -0.56 -3.68
C GLY A 53 -20.31 -1.59 -2.56
N ALA A 54 -21.22 -1.61 -1.57
CA ALA A 54 -21.13 -2.49 -0.42
C ALA A 54 -20.97 -3.98 -0.79
N HIS A 55 -21.77 -4.47 -1.74
CA HIS A 55 -21.69 -5.86 -2.21
C HIS A 55 -20.32 -6.19 -2.82
N LEU A 56 -19.79 -5.33 -3.69
CA LEU A 56 -18.45 -5.51 -4.31
C LEU A 56 -17.35 -5.64 -3.26
N VAL A 57 -17.41 -4.81 -2.22
CA VAL A 57 -16.39 -4.82 -1.17
C VAL A 57 -16.55 -6.04 -0.26
N LEU A 58 -17.78 -6.48 0.03
CA LEU A 58 -18.04 -7.71 0.77
C LEU A 58 -17.55 -8.95 0.02
N ASP A 59 -17.81 -9.04 -1.29
CA ASP A 59 -17.34 -10.13 -2.15
C ASP A 59 -15.80 -10.19 -2.20
N GLY A 60 -15.14 -9.03 -2.08
CA GLY A 60 -13.68 -8.93 -2.04
C GLY A 60 -13.04 -9.27 -0.69
N VAL A 61 -13.81 -9.44 0.39
CA VAL A 61 -13.26 -9.66 1.75
C VAL A 61 -12.34 -10.87 1.84
N PRO A 62 -12.64 -12.05 1.25
CA PRO A 62 -11.72 -13.18 1.28
C PRO A 62 -10.34 -12.82 0.71
N GLY A 63 -10.28 -12.13 -0.44
CA GLY A 63 -9.03 -11.67 -1.04
C GLY A 63 -8.29 -10.64 -0.17
N LEU A 64 -9.04 -9.70 0.41
CA LEU A 64 -8.50 -8.68 1.33
C LEU A 64 -7.86 -9.32 2.57
N LEU A 65 -8.41 -10.42 3.06
CA LEU A 65 -7.87 -11.23 4.16
C LEU A 65 -6.84 -12.27 3.71
N GLY A 66 -6.47 -12.28 2.44
CA GLY A 66 -5.42 -13.14 1.89
C GLY A 66 -5.84 -14.59 1.67
N ALA A 67 -7.12 -14.86 1.39
CA ALA A 67 -7.57 -16.22 1.04
C ALA A 67 -6.90 -16.77 -0.23
N ALA A 68 -6.53 -15.88 -1.16
CA ALA A 68 -5.79 -16.24 -2.38
C ALA A 68 -4.26 -16.20 -2.19
N ASP A 69 -3.76 -15.96 -0.97
CA ASP A 69 -2.34 -15.92 -0.68
C ASP A 69 -1.78 -17.34 -0.50
N ASP A 70 -1.22 -17.88 -1.58
CA ASP A 70 -0.56 -19.18 -1.55
C ASP A 70 0.93 -19.04 -1.19
N ALA A 71 1.33 -19.74 -0.14
CA ALA A 71 2.71 -19.85 0.33
C ALA A 71 3.27 -21.28 0.12
N SER A 72 2.52 -22.15 -0.55
CA SER A 72 3.03 -23.44 -1.02
C SER A 72 4.27 -23.21 -1.89
N GLY A 73 5.26 -24.09 -1.77
CA GLY A 73 6.55 -23.92 -2.44
C GLY A 73 7.52 -22.93 -1.79
N PHE A 74 7.11 -22.13 -0.80
CA PHE A 74 8.04 -21.25 -0.08
C PHE A 74 9.02 -22.05 0.78
N VAL A 75 10.31 -21.96 0.46
CA VAL A 75 11.41 -22.56 1.24
C VAL A 75 12.21 -21.45 1.91
N ALA A 76 12.30 -21.48 3.24
CA ALA A 76 13.13 -20.55 3.99
C ALA A 76 14.60 -21.00 3.95
N VAL A 77 15.41 -20.38 3.08
CA VAL A 77 16.84 -20.70 2.92
C VAL A 77 17.70 -20.08 4.01
N HIS A 78 17.30 -18.93 4.55
CA HIS A 78 18.05 -18.20 5.57
C HIS A 78 17.34 -18.27 6.93
N ASP A 79 18.11 -18.49 8.01
CA ASP A 79 17.57 -18.60 9.39
C ASP A 79 16.73 -17.40 9.81
N VAL A 80 17.15 -16.18 9.44
CA VAL A 80 16.39 -14.95 9.75
C VAL A 80 15.02 -14.94 9.08
N VAL A 81 14.92 -15.47 7.86
CA VAL A 81 13.65 -15.59 7.13
C VAL A 81 12.78 -16.67 7.76
N GLU A 82 13.34 -17.80 8.18
CA GLU A 82 12.58 -18.84 8.91
C GLU A 82 12.07 -18.34 10.26
N ARG A 83 12.88 -17.57 11.02
CA ARG A 83 12.41 -16.90 12.25
C ARG A 83 11.24 -15.97 11.97
N GLY A 84 11.35 -15.14 10.92
CA GLY A 84 10.30 -14.24 10.47
C GLY A 84 9.01 -14.97 10.07
N ARG A 85 9.14 -16.08 9.35
CA ARG A 85 8.04 -16.94 8.95
C ARG A 85 7.31 -17.53 10.16
N ARG A 86 8.06 -18.02 11.16
CA ARG A 86 7.49 -18.53 12.43
C ARG A 86 6.80 -17.43 13.23
N ALA A 87 7.38 -16.23 13.31
CA ALA A 87 6.77 -15.07 13.97
C ALA A 87 5.50 -14.57 13.24
N SER A 88 5.38 -14.86 11.95
CA SER A 88 4.26 -14.46 11.09
C SER A 88 3.24 -15.57 10.85
N ARG A 89 3.19 -16.60 11.70
CA ARG A 89 2.21 -17.70 11.57
C ARG A 89 0.79 -17.13 11.50
N GLY A 90 0.07 -17.48 10.42
CA GLY A 90 -1.28 -16.99 10.16
C GLY A 90 -1.38 -15.61 9.52
N VAL A 91 -0.26 -14.92 9.26
CA VAL A 91 -0.27 -13.69 8.48
C VAL A 91 -0.25 -14.04 6.99
N ARG A 92 -1.21 -13.49 6.25
CA ARG A 92 -1.29 -13.55 4.79
C ARG A 92 -1.01 -12.18 4.16
N LEU A 93 -0.60 -12.20 2.90
CA LEU A 93 -0.55 -10.99 2.08
C LEU A 93 -2.00 -10.54 1.76
N CYS A 94 -2.31 -9.28 2.05
CA CYS A 94 -3.63 -8.73 1.75
C CYS A 94 -3.72 -8.32 0.28
N ALA A 95 -4.90 -8.47 -0.32
CA ALA A 95 -5.21 -7.98 -1.66
C ALA A 95 -6.46 -7.09 -1.62
N SER A 96 -6.29 -5.77 -1.69
CA SER A 96 -7.42 -4.81 -1.64
C SER A 96 -8.36 -4.92 -2.83
N GLY A 97 -7.89 -5.45 -3.97
CA GLY A 97 -8.64 -5.51 -5.23
C GLY A 97 -8.90 -4.14 -5.87
N ARG A 98 -8.36 -3.05 -5.31
CA ARG A 98 -8.58 -1.67 -5.77
C ARG A 98 -7.24 -0.99 -6.01
N VAL A 99 -6.90 -0.79 -7.27
CA VAL A 99 -5.62 -0.17 -7.69
C VAL A 99 -5.60 1.29 -7.29
N TRP A 100 -6.67 2.03 -7.59
CA TRP A 100 -6.74 3.47 -7.36
C TRP A 100 -6.40 3.86 -5.90
N ASP A 101 -7.01 3.17 -4.94
CA ASP A 101 -6.88 3.47 -3.52
C ASP A 101 -5.45 3.30 -2.98
N VAL A 102 -4.66 2.41 -3.58
CA VAL A 102 -3.26 2.18 -3.17
C VAL A 102 -2.27 2.92 -4.08
N LEU A 103 -2.66 3.24 -5.32
CA LEU A 103 -1.88 4.02 -6.27
C LEU A 103 -1.68 5.45 -5.78
N VAL A 104 -2.75 6.13 -5.38
CA VAL A 104 -2.67 7.52 -4.92
C VAL A 104 -1.65 7.67 -3.80
N PRO A 105 -1.72 6.92 -2.67
CA PRO A 105 -0.71 7.06 -1.63
C PRO A 105 0.68 6.57 -2.06
N ALA A 106 0.80 5.55 -2.92
CA ALA A 106 2.11 5.11 -3.43
C ALA A 106 2.81 6.21 -4.24
N VAL A 107 2.08 6.99 -5.04
CA VAL A 107 2.63 8.16 -5.73
C VAL A 107 3.01 9.26 -4.72
N LEU A 108 2.17 9.51 -3.70
CA LEU A 108 2.46 10.51 -2.66
C LEU A 108 3.72 10.21 -1.85
N GLU A 109 4.10 8.94 -1.72
CA GLU A 109 5.28 8.48 -0.98
C GLU A 109 6.59 8.59 -1.77
N GLN A 110 6.54 8.93 -3.07
CA GLN A 110 7.72 9.05 -3.92
C GLN A 110 8.68 10.15 -3.43
N LYS A 111 9.94 9.76 -3.15
CA LYS A 111 11.08 10.64 -2.85
C LYS A 111 10.88 11.60 -1.66
N VAL A 112 9.95 11.29 -0.77
CA VAL A 112 9.66 12.09 0.45
C VAL A 112 9.66 11.20 1.69
N THR A 113 9.66 11.80 2.86
CA THR A 113 9.49 11.05 4.11
C THR A 113 8.05 10.56 4.24
N GLY A 114 7.86 9.40 4.89
CA GLY A 114 6.51 8.87 5.13
C GLY A 114 5.59 9.84 5.88
N ARG A 115 6.14 10.68 6.79
CA ARG A 115 5.34 11.69 7.50
C ARG A 115 4.79 12.77 6.57
N GLU A 116 5.60 13.24 5.63
CA GLU A 116 5.14 14.23 4.63
C GLU A 116 4.08 13.62 3.72
N ALA A 117 4.32 12.40 3.23
CA ALA A 117 3.38 11.69 2.39
C ALA A 117 2.04 11.45 3.11
N TRP A 118 2.05 11.00 4.36
CA TRP A 118 0.83 10.78 5.15
C TRP A 118 0.09 12.08 5.47
N ARG A 119 0.80 13.18 5.68
CA ARG A 119 0.17 14.51 5.82
C ARG A 119 -0.54 14.90 4.51
N SER A 120 0.14 14.76 3.36
CA SER A 120 -0.45 15.07 2.06
C SER A 120 -1.63 14.14 1.72
N TRP A 121 -1.53 12.85 2.07
CA TRP A 121 -2.62 11.89 1.96
C TRP A 121 -3.85 12.32 2.77
N ARG A 122 -3.64 12.70 4.05
CA ARG A 122 -4.71 13.18 4.91
C ARG A 122 -5.38 14.42 4.34
N GLU A 123 -4.58 15.41 3.92
CA GLU A 123 -5.08 16.65 3.33
C GLU A 123 -5.91 16.38 2.05
N LEU A 124 -5.41 15.50 1.19
CA LEU A 124 -6.08 15.12 -0.06
C LEU A 124 -7.44 14.46 0.21
N CYS A 125 -7.49 13.48 1.12
CA CYS A 125 -8.72 12.79 1.49
C CYS A 125 -9.71 13.71 2.22
N CYS A 126 -9.23 14.58 3.11
CA CYS A 126 -10.10 15.44 3.91
C CYS A 126 -10.73 16.57 3.08
N ARG A 127 -10.03 17.12 2.08
CA ARG A 127 -10.50 18.26 1.29
C ARG A 127 -11.16 17.88 -0.01
N PHE A 128 -10.65 16.85 -0.68
CA PHE A 128 -11.06 16.50 -2.04
C PHE A 128 -11.67 15.11 -2.14
N GLY A 129 -11.48 14.29 -1.10
CA GLY A 129 -12.16 13.01 -0.95
C GLY A 129 -13.61 13.16 -0.53
N SER A 130 -14.30 12.02 -0.47
CA SER A 130 -15.70 11.94 -0.06
C SER A 130 -15.81 11.48 1.40
N ARG A 131 -16.93 11.79 2.05
CA ARG A 131 -17.30 11.13 3.31
C ARG A 131 -17.58 9.66 3.01
N ALA A 132 -17.06 8.76 3.84
CA ALA A 132 -17.33 7.35 3.69
C ALA A 132 -18.77 7.05 4.18
N PRO A 133 -19.60 6.28 3.44
CA PRO A 133 -20.96 5.99 3.86
C PRO A 133 -21.05 5.19 5.15
N GLY A 134 -22.14 5.33 5.91
CA GLY A 134 -22.38 4.55 7.11
C GLY A 134 -22.09 5.32 8.41
N PRO A 135 -21.93 4.61 9.54
CA PRO A 135 -22.09 5.20 10.87
C PRO A 135 -20.87 5.98 11.39
N VAL A 136 -19.76 6.03 10.65
CA VAL A 136 -18.51 6.68 11.12
C VAL A 136 -18.31 8.01 10.38
N GLU A 137 -18.76 9.10 10.99
CA GLU A 137 -18.80 10.42 10.35
C GLU A 137 -17.44 10.98 9.91
N GLU A 138 -16.37 10.70 10.66
CA GLU A 138 -15.04 11.21 10.34
C GLU A 138 -14.30 10.37 9.29
N LEU A 139 -14.81 9.19 8.94
CA LEU A 139 -14.19 8.32 7.96
C LEU A 139 -14.29 8.95 6.56
N ARG A 140 -13.20 8.89 5.81
CA ARG A 140 -13.09 9.44 4.46
C ARG A 140 -12.77 8.34 3.46
N VAL A 141 -13.06 8.62 2.21
CA VAL A 141 -12.58 7.88 1.06
C VAL A 141 -11.66 8.82 0.28
N ALA A 142 -10.61 8.27 -0.33
CA ALA A 142 -9.75 9.03 -1.24
C ALA A 142 -10.58 9.72 -2.34
N PRO A 143 -10.13 10.86 -2.89
CA PRO A 143 -10.77 11.41 -4.08
C PRO A 143 -10.79 10.36 -5.19
N ASP A 144 -11.93 10.20 -5.85
CA ASP A 144 -12.01 9.40 -7.07
C ASP A 144 -11.23 10.09 -8.22
N PRO A 145 -11.00 9.40 -9.34
CA PRO A 145 -10.25 9.97 -10.47
C PRO A 145 -10.81 11.28 -11.01
N LEU A 146 -12.14 11.46 -11.00
CA LEU A 146 -12.80 12.68 -11.49
C LEU A 146 -12.60 13.83 -10.49
N GLN A 147 -12.82 13.58 -9.20
CA GLN A 147 -12.57 14.52 -8.12
C GLN A 147 -11.11 15.00 -8.14
N LEU A 148 -10.17 14.07 -8.30
CA LEU A 148 -8.75 14.38 -8.33
C LEU A 148 -8.38 15.28 -9.51
N ARG A 149 -8.96 15.05 -10.69
CA ARG A 149 -8.75 15.90 -11.88
C ARG A 149 -9.34 17.29 -11.75
N GLY A 150 -10.33 17.48 -10.87
CA GLY A 150 -10.94 18.78 -10.59
C GLY A 150 -10.12 19.69 -9.67
N ILE A 151 -9.05 19.19 -9.04
CA ILE A 151 -8.22 19.95 -8.09
C ILE A 151 -7.40 21.00 -8.84
N ARG A 152 -7.53 22.27 -8.44
CA ARG A 152 -6.83 23.40 -9.05
C ARG A 152 -5.35 23.43 -8.69
N ASP A 153 -4.53 24.04 -9.53
CA ASP A 153 -3.07 24.12 -9.37
C ASP A 153 -2.61 24.53 -7.96
N TRP A 154 -3.12 25.66 -7.45
CA TRP A 154 -2.76 26.18 -6.13
C TRP A 154 -3.19 25.26 -4.97
N GLU A 155 -4.19 24.42 -5.18
CA GLU A 155 -4.67 23.48 -4.17
C GLU A 155 -3.70 22.32 -3.95
N TRP A 156 -3.01 21.88 -5.02
CA TRP A 156 -1.95 20.88 -4.94
C TRP A 156 -0.77 21.35 -4.09
N HIS A 157 -0.35 22.60 -4.28
CA HIS A 157 0.72 23.22 -3.48
C HIS A 157 0.32 23.32 -2.01
N ARG A 158 -0.91 23.75 -1.70
CA ARG A 158 -1.42 23.76 -0.33
C ARG A 158 -1.48 22.36 0.30
N ALA A 159 -1.67 21.32 -0.51
CA ALA A 159 -1.61 19.94 -0.07
C ALA A 159 -0.19 19.38 0.10
N GLY A 160 0.85 20.17 -0.18
CA GLY A 160 2.25 19.75 -0.07
C GLY A 160 2.67 18.75 -1.14
N ILE A 161 1.99 18.75 -2.29
CA ILE A 161 2.24 17.84 -3.40
C ILE A 161 3.02 18.60 -4.48
N ASP A 162 4.23 18.11 -4.81
CA ASP A 162 5.04 18.74 -5.84
C ASP A 162 4.53 18.46 -7.26
N GLY A 163 5.06 19.21 -8.23
CA GLY A 163 4.63 19.13 -9.62
C GLY A 163 4.87 17.76 -10.27
N ALA A 164 5.89 16.99 -9.85
CA ALA A 164 6.15 15.67 -10.41
C ALA A 164 5.09 14.68 -9.96
N ARG A 165 4.83 14.57 -8.64
CA ARG A 165 3.78 13.70 -8.10
C ARG A 165 2.40 14.10 -8.61
N ARG A 166 2.13 15.40 -8.70
CA ARG A 166 0.88 15.92 -9.29
C ARG A 166 0.68 15.44 -10.72
N ARG A 167 1.68 15.60 -11.61
CA ARG A 167 1.58 15.15 -13.01
C ARG A 167 1.34 13.64 -13.09
N THR A 168 2.01 12.84 -12.28
CA THR A 168 1.78 11.39 -12.19
C THR A 168 0.34 11.07 -11.79
N LEU A 169 -0.20 11.73 -10.76
CA LEU A 169 -1.58 11.51 -10.31
C LEU A 169 -2.61 11.89 -11.38
N ILE A 170 -2.41 13.01 -12.08
CA ILE A 170 -3.30 13.45 -13.16
C ILE A 170 -3.25 12.48 -14.35
N ALA A 171 -2.04 12.02 -14.72
CA ALA A 171 -1.87 11.00 -15.76
C ALA A 171 -2.57 9.69 -15.38
N ALA A 172 -2.38 9.21 -14.15
CA ALA A 172 -3.04 8.01 -13.64
C ALA A 172 -4.57 8.16 -13.61
N ALA A 173 -5.09 9.29 -13.14
CA ALA A 173 -6.52 9.58 -13.08
C ALA A 173 -7.18 9.54 -14.46
N SER A 174 -6.45 9.90 -15.51
CA SER A 174 -6.95 9.93 -16.89
C SER A 174 -7.16 8.53 -17.48
N VAL A 175 -6.54 7.50 -16.89
CA VAL A 175 -6.63 6.10 -17.33
C VAL A 175 -7.01 5.15 -16.18
N ALA A 176 -7.57 5.66 -15.09
CA ALA A 176 -7.76 4.92 -13.84
C ALA A 176 -8.58 3.63 -14.02
N SER A 177 -9.66 3.67 -14.80
CA SER A 177 -10.47 2.49 -15.09
C SER A 177 -9.68 1.36 -15.78
N ARG A 178 -8.74 1.71 -16.66
CA ARG A 178 -7.85 0.74 -17.32
C ARG A 178 -6.81 0.17 -16.35
N LEU A 179 -6.34 0.97 -15.39
CA LEU A 179 -5.34 0.53 -14.41
C LEU A 179 -5.91 -0.52 -13.44
N GLU A 180 -7.22 -0.50 -13.16
CA GLU A 180 -7.86 -1.54 -12.35
C GLU A 180 -7.64 -2.95 -12.93
N ARG A 181 -7.47 -3.08 -14.25
CA ARG A 181 -7.15 -4.37 -14.90
C ARG A 181 -5.86 -5.02 -14.38
N ALA A 182 -4.97 -4.24 -13.74
CA ALA A 182 -3.73 -4.77 -13.16
C ALA A 182 -4.00 -5.83 -12.08
N VAL A 183 -5.11 -5.74 -11.34
CA VAL A 183 -5.47 -6.78 -10.33
C VAL A 183 -5.87 -8.11 -10.98
N GLU A 184 -6.31 -8.09 -12.23
CA GLU A 184 -6.67 -9.29 -12.97
C GLU A 184 -5.44 -9.90 -13.66
N LEU A 185 -4.57 -9.07 -14.24
CA LEU A 185 -3.32 -9.52 -14.88
C LEU A 185 -2.32 -10.06 -13.85
N ARG A 186 -2.14 -9.34 -12.73
CA ARG A 186 -1.20 -9.67 -11.64
C ARG A 186 0.25 -9.81 -12.14
N GLY A 187 1.15 -10.20 -11.24
CA GLY A 187 2.54 -10.54 -11.57
C GLY A 187 3.31 -9.45 -12.31
N ALA A 188 4.13 -9.85 -13.29
CA ALA A 188 4.89 -8.93 -14.12
C ALA A 188 3.98 -8.08 -15.03
N GLU A 189 3.01 -8.71 -15.72
CA GLU A 189 2.12 -8.04 -16.67
C GLU A 189 1.28 -6.91 -16.03
N GLY A 190 0.75 -7.15 -14.83
CA GLY A 190 0.03 -6.15 -14.06
C GLY A 190 0.92 -4.98 -13.66
N ARG A 191 2.17 -5.24 -13.26
CA ARG A 191 3.15 -4.19 -12.94
C ARG A 191 3.58 -3.40 -14.17
N GLU A 192 3.75 -4.05 -15.31
CA GLU A 192 4.08 -3.40 -16.59
C GLU A 192 2.93 -2.49 -17.04
N LEU A 193 1.68 -2.92 -16.88
CA LEU A 193 0.52 -2.07 -17.16
C LEU A 193 0.55 -0.77 -16.34
N LEU A 194 0.88 -0.85 -15.04
CA LEU A 194 1.00 0.34 -14.18
C LEU A 194 2.12 1.28 -14.65
N GLN A 195 3.26 0.71 -15.06
CA GLN A 195 4.43 1.47 -15.51
C GLN A 195 4.24 2.20 -16.85
N LYS A 196 3.14 1.94 -17.56
CA LYS A 196 2.76 2.75 -18.74
C LYS A 196 2.38 4.19 -18.38
N VAL A 197 2.07 4.46 -17.11
CA VAL A 197 1.78 5.81 -16.63
C VAL A 197 3.09 6.55 -16.36
N PRO A 198 3.32 7.72 -16.99
CA PRO A 198 4.50 8.53 -16.72
C PRO A 198 4.63 8.87 -15.23
N GLY A 199 5.79 8.57 -14.65
CA GLY A 199 6.07 8.78 -13.23
C GLY A 199 5.72 7.60 -12.32
N ILE A 200 5.17 6.49 -12.84
CA ILE A 200 5.08 5.21 -12.14
C ILE A 200 6.25 4.33 -12.61
N GLY A 201 7.28 4.22 -11.76
CA GLY A 201 8.41 3.31 -11.98
C GLY A 201 8.27 1.97 -11.25
N PRO A 202 9.32 1.11 -11.30
CA PRO A 202 9.32 -0.21 -10.66
C PRO A 202 8.96 -0.18 -9.17
N TRP A 203 9.53 0.78 -8.41
CA TRP A 203 9.21 0.97 -7.00
C TRP A 203 7.71 1.17 -6.75
N THR A 204 7.09 2.14 -7.44
CA THR A 204 5.66 2.47 -7.26
C THR A 204 4.76 1.33 -7.74
N ALA A 205 5.10 0.68 -8.85
CA ALA A 205 4.36 -0.47 -9.33
C ALA A 205 4.40 -1.64 -8.33
N ALA A 206 5.54 -1.87 -7.68
CA ALA A 206 5.66 -2.87 -6.62
C ALA A 206 4.82 -2.51 -5.40
N GLU A 207 4.88 -1.27 -4.90
CA GLU A 207 4.07 -0.84 -3.74
C GLU A 207 2.56 -0.99 -3.98
N ILE A 208 2.11 -0.74 -5.22
CA ILE A 208 0.72 -0.97 -5.65
C ILE A 208 0.43 -2.48 -5.67
N ALA A 209 1.27 -3.27 -6.35
CA ALA A 209 1.11 -4.72 -6.53
C ALA A 209 0.96 -5.47 -5.20
N GLN A 210 1.84 -5.16 -4.25
CA GLN A 210 1.86 -5.75 -2.91
C GLN A 210 0.57 -5.55 -2.14
N ARG A 211 -0.18 -4.46 -2.41
CA ARG A 211 -1.38 -4.10 -1.66
C ARG A 211 -2.68 -4.36 -2.44
N ALA A 212 -2.65 -4.20 -3.75
CA ALA A 212 -3.81 -4.37 -4.61
C ALA A 212 -4.13 -5.86 -4.87
N TRP A 213 -3.13 -6.70 -5.17
CA TRP A 213 -3.34 -8.13 -5.42
C TRP A 213 -2.43 -9.05 -4.60
N GLY A 214 -1.78 -8.51 -3.55
CA GLY A 214 -0.96 -9.28 -2.63
C GLY A 214 0.26 -9.92 -3.29
N ASP A 215 0.90 -9.23 -4.24
CA ASP A 215 1.99 -9.81 -5.03
C ASP A 215 3.13 -10.36 -4.14
N PRO A 216 3.38 -11.68 -4.15
CA PRO A 216 4.38 -12.28 -3.29
C PRO A 216 5.82 -12.02 -3.77
N ASP A 217 6.01 -11.49 -4.98
CA ASP A 217 7.30 -11.38 -5.64
C ASP A 217 7.68 -9.94 -6.05
N ALA A 218 6.76 -8.99 -5.88
CA ALA A 218 7.01 -7.58 -6.21
C ALA A 218 7.95 -6.90 -5.20
N VAL A 219 9.26 -6.96 -5.42
CA VAL A 219 10.26 -6.22 -4.64
C VAL A 219 10.24 -4.73 -5.02
N SER A 220 10.23 -3.85 -4.01
CA SER A 220 10.28 -2.39 -4.20
C SER A 220 11.69 -1.91 -4.55
N VAL A 221 12.18 -2.27 -5.73
CA VAL A 221 13.48 -1.83 -6.28
C VAL A 221 13.52 -0.30 -6.37
N GLY A 222 14.61 0.32 -5.94
CA GLY A 222 14.74 1.78 -5.82
C GLY A 222 14.27 2.32 -4.47
N ASP A 223 13.90 1.46 -3.52
CA ASP A 223 13.64 1.87 -2.15
C ASP A 223 14.94 2.29 -1.45
N TYR A 224 14.91 3.43 -0.77
CA TYR A 224 16.11 4.02 -0.17
C TYR A 224 16.69 3.22 1.01
N HIS A 225 15.92 2.30 1.61
CA HIS A 225 16.32 1.56 2.79
C HIS A 225 16.31 0.05 2.59
N LEU A 226 15.47 -0.46 1.71
CA LEU A 226 15.25 -1.89 1.55
C LEU A 226 16.55 -2.65 1.20
N PRO A 227 17.40 -2.20 0.24
CA PRO A 227 18.64 -2.90 -0.07
C PRO A 227 19.59 -3.05 1.12
N THR A 228 19.72 -1.99 1.92
CA THR A 228 20.53 -2.03 3.15
C THR A 228 19.92 -2.97 4.19
N ILE A 229 18.60 -2.95 4.39
CA ILE A 229 17.92 -3.83 5.36
C ILE A 229 18.10 -5.29 4.95
N VAL A 230 17.86 -5.62 3.68
CA VAL A 230 18.00 -6.98 3.14
C VAL A 230 19.46 -7.42 3.23
N GLY A 231 20.40 -6.59 2.79
CA GLY A 231 21.82 -6.90 2.83
C GLY A 231 22.34 -7.18 4.23
N LEU A 232 22.01 -6.33 5.20
CA LEU A 232 22.41 -6.54 6.60
C LEU A 232 21.80 -7.82 7.18
N ALA A 233 20.56 -8.16 6.79
CA ALA A 233 19.87 -9.32 7.33
C ALA A 233 20.32 -10.64 6.70
N LEU A 234 20.56 -10.67 5.39
CA LEU A 234 20.89 -11.91 4.66
C LEU A 234 22.39 -12.14 4.50
N VAL A 235 23.17 -11.06 4.34
CA VAL A 235 24.60 -11.12 3.96
C VAL A 235 25.51 -10.43 4.98
N GLY A 236 24.95 -9.74 5.98
CA GLY A 236 25.72 -9.06 7.03
C GLY A 236 26.35 -7.72 6.62
N ARG A 237 26.08 -7.22 5.40
CA ARG A 237 26.59 -5.93 4.89
C ARG A 237 25.54 -5.20 4.05
N PRO A 238 25.58 -3.86 3.96
CA PRO A 238 24.68 -3.13 3.06
C PRO A 238 24.83 -3.58 1.60
N LEU A 239 23.72 -3.60 0.87
CA LEU A 239 23.66 -3.87 -0.57
C LEU A 239 23.02 -2.68 -1.29
N ASP A 240 23.21 -2.64 -2.60
CA ASP A 240 22.42 -1.86 -3.56
C ASP A 240 21.27 -2.70 -4.13
N ASP A 241 20.51 -2.13 -5.07
CA ASP A 241 19.35 -2.80 -5.65
C ASP A 241 19.70 -4.12 -6.36
N GLU A 242 20.81 -4.16 -7.10
CA GLU A 242 21.26 -5.35 -7.82
C GLU A 242 21.65 -6.46 -6.83
N GLY A 243 22.52 -6.15 -5.86
CA GLY A 243 22.91 -7.09 -4.82
C GLY A 243 21.71 -7.56 -3.97
N MET A 244 20.73 -6.69 -3.71
CA MET A 244 19.50 -7.07 -3.02
C MET A 244 18.72 -8.12 -3.81
N LEU A 245 18.59 -7.95 -5.13
CA LEU A 245 17.88 -8.91 -5.98
C LEU A 245 18.63 -10.24 -6.07
N GLU A 246 19.96 -10.23 -6.16
CA GLU A 246 20.80 -11.43 -6.10
C GLU A 246 20.61 -12.18 -4.77
N ALA A 247 20.66 -11.46 -3.64
CA ALA A 247 20.46 -12.06 -2.32
C ALA A 247 19.05 -12.63 -2.12
N LEU A 248 18.06 -12.09 -2.84
CA LEU A 248 16.68 -12.57 -2.82
C LEU A 248 16.39 -13.64 -3.89
N ALA A 249 17.31 -13.95 -4.81
CA ALA A 249 17.11 -14.93 -5.87
C ALA A 249 16.63 -16.32 -5.38
N PRO A 250 17.08 -16.86 -4.22
CA PRO A 250 16.56 -18.13 -3.70
C PRO A 250 15.06 -18.11 -3.36
N TYR A 251 14.44 -16.93 -3.31
CA TYR A 251 13.03 -16.72 -3.02
C TYR A 251 12.22 -16.29 -4.25
N GLU A 252 12.70 -16.54 -5.47
CA GLU A 252 11.95 -16.23 -6.70
C GLU A 252 10.50 -16.72 -6.64
N GLY A 253 9.55 -15.89 -7.08
CA GLY A 253 8.11 -16.09 -6.89
C GLY A 253 7.58 -15.68 -5.51
N HIS A 254 8.47 -15.42 -4.56
CA HIS A 254 8.17 -15.06 -3.17
C HIS A 254 9.11 -14.00 -2.58
N ARG A 255 9.81 -13.20 -3.40
CA ARG A 255 10.83 -12.26 -2.92
C ARG A 255 10.25 -11.20 -1.99
N HIS A 256 9.07 -10.66 -2.32
CA HIS A 256 8.35 -9.75 -1.42
C HIS A 256 7.94 -10.46 -0.11
N ARG A 257 7.47 -11.70 -0.18
CA ARG A 257 7.13 -12.49 1.02
C ARG A 257 8.36 -12.67 1.93
N ALA A 258 9.52 -12.99 1.36
CA ALA A 258 10.77 -13.08 2.12
C ALA A 258 11.11 -11.75 2.81
N VAL A 259 10.99 -10.62 2.11
CA VAL A 259 11.14 -9.27 2.68
C VAL A 259 10.16 -9.03 3.84
N ARG A 260 8.90 -9.45 3.71
CA ARG A 260 7.91 -9.35 4.80
C ARG A 260 8.33 -10.16 6.03
N TYR A 261 8.87 -11.35 5.84
CA TYR A 261 9.39 -12.17 6.94
C TYR A 261 10.64 -11.56 7.58
N LEU A 262 11.55 -10.95 6.81
CA LEU A 262 12.67 -10.19 7.38
C LEU A 262 12.17 -9.09 8.32
N GLY A 263 11.17 -8.31 7.90
CA GLY A 263 10.55 -7.30 8.75
C GLY A 263 9.95 -7.89 10.03
N ALA A 264 9.26 -9.03 9.94
CA ALA A 264 8.70 -9.72 11.10
C ALA A 264 9.77 -10.30 12.05
N ALA A 265 10.96 -10.62 11.53
CA ALA A 265 12.13 -11.01 12.32
C ALA A 265 12.85 -9.81 12.97
N GLY A 266 12.35 -8.58 12.77
CA GLY A 266 12.97 -7.36 13.30
C GLY A 266 14.14 -6.84 12.48
N ALA A 267 14.33 -7.33 11.24
CA ALA A 267 15.36 -6.82 10.35
C ALA A 267 15.17 -5.31 10.14
N SER A 268 16.20 -4.54 10.48
CA SER A 268 16.17 -3.09 10.40
C SER A 268 17.58 -2.55 10.21
N ARG A 269 17.68 -1.34 9.68
CA ARG A 269 18.97 -0.63 9.61
C ARG A 269 19.33 -0.04 10.98
N PRO A 270 20.61 -0.02 11.38
CA PRO A 270 21.08 0.72 12.54
C PRO A 270 20.64 2.18 12.46
N ARG A 271 20.07 2.72 13.54
CA ARG A 271 19.65 4.12 13.60
C ARG A 271 20.90 5.00 13.65
N ARG A 272 21.23 5.67 12.55
CA ARG A 272 22.30 6.67 12.49
C ARG A 272 21.70 8.05 12.19
N GLY A 273 21.85 8.98 13.12
CA GLY A 273 21.58 10.41 12.94
C GLY A 273 20.14 10.89 13.16
N PRO A 274 19.95 12.22 13.30
CA PRO A 274 18.64 12.86 13.40
C PRO A 274 17.82 12.65 12.10
N ARG A 275 16.48 12.60 12.23
CA ARG A 275 15.57 12.43 11.08
C ARG A 275 15.74 13.59 10.09
N MET A 276 15.75 13.28 8.80
CA MET A 276 15.76 14.29 7.74
C MET A 276 14.57 15.25 7.94
N PRO A 277 14.79 16.58 8.01
CA PRO A 277 13.72 17.53 8.22
C PRO A 277 12.74 17.50 7.06
N ALA A 278 11.45 17.66 7.36
CA ALA A 278 10.43 17.76 6.33
C ALA A 278 10.68 19.02 5.47
N ARG A 279 10.67 18.85 4.15
CA ARG A 279 10.71 19.93 3.17
C ARG A 279 9.36 20.64 3.16
N ASP A 280 9.38 21.95 3.33
CA ASP A 280 8.16 22.76 3.26
C ASP A 280 7.94 23.28 1.83
N TYR A 281 7.04 22.62 1.11
CA TYR A 281 6.65 23.02 -0.24
C TYR A 281 5.51 24.06 -0.26
N ARG A 282 5.10 24.58 0.91
CA ARG A 282 3.96 25.51 1.06
C ARG A 282 4.33 26.99 1.08
N ALA A 283 5.62 27.30 1.12
CA ALA A 283 6.14 28.67 1.27
C ALA A 283 6.61 29.30 -0.04
N VAL A 284 6.27 28.71 -1.20
CA VAL A 284 6.60 29.22 -2.54
C VAL A 284 5.32 29.38 -3.35
#